data_AF-A0A9W4JFV7-F1
#
_entry.id   AF-A0A9W4JFV7-F1
#
_cell.length_a   1.000
_cell.length_b   1.000
_cell.length_c   1.000
_cell.angle_alpha   90.00
_cell.angle_beta   90.00
_cell.angle_gamma   90.00
#
_symmetry.space_group_name_H-M   'P 1'
#
loop_
_entity.id
_entity.type
_entity.pdbx_description
1 polymer ?
#
loop_
_entity_poly.entity_id
_entity_poly.type
_entity_poly.pdbx_seq_one_letter_code
_entity_poly.pdbx_strand_id
1 'polypeptide(L)'
;MIDSVFFIFNRLVEIVFLIPIIGMLAYFVDGYIKANMLTPSYILVLFIVSTIAIFWAADTLIRLSTTKRSAIFVACIDLCFFGAFVAAVYQLRFIANADCASWNGGSVWISLGPFGSYGQRTNNPLSLNVNKTCAMLKASFAIGIMEAVFFFWTAFIAMWLHRTHREVVVKETTVRRRSHSSRRHGSGSTNMAVTKHLRDPPPLDELAAVIEKALLSNFKTASAAVVECPDLTQPPFNLAASGLSGNPRIADIGGQGHLFPRPILEAKYSLLHLARDMEMSPNAGFVLGAGAAPFQDIGLNAELAPNLCWRANDQTGSFDNPSSMSIHNGSRVIKVNESRESVCEQARTTNCALMVNLYGSDGETGPVLKIKAKTRTGVMNFPDCIRSGLRDVYGDSRPLSLGGVFLLESGKAKFHIMPDFPAEDQLPFRDRTQLEREWLVYHVFEAPVVCLTVMHSADPEGLGLRMEHTHCFEAGDRKGGHYHYDVPGDDEVGYEAYFNVASVVYRIDQPV
;
A
#
# COMPACT_ATOMS: atom_id res chain seq x y z
N MET A 1 -0.79 -13.07 19.74
CA MET A 1 -1.77 -14.14 19.40
C MET A 1 -3.05 -14.01 20.21
N ILE A 2 -2.96 -13.96 21.55
CA ILE A 2 -4.12 -13.86 22.45
C ILE A 2 -5.00 -12.62 22.15
N ASP A 3 -4.39 -11.45 21.97
CA ASP A 3 -5.10 -10.19 21.70
C ASP A 3 -5.94 -10.23 20.42
N SER A 4 -5.43 -10.91 19.38
CA SER A 4 -6.17 -11.10 18.12
C SER A 4 -7.37 -12.03 18.27
N VAL A 5 -7.27 -13.06 19.12
CA VAL A 5 -8.38 -13.97 19.39
C VAL A 5 -9.50 -13.25 20.14
N PHE A 6 -9.15 -12.45 21.15
CA PHE A 6 -10.12 -11.63 21.87
C PHE A 6 -10.80 -10.61 20.96
N PHE A 7 -10.06 -9.96 20.06
CA PHE A 7 -10.62 -9.03 19.09
C PHE A 7 -11.63 -9.72 18.14
N ILE A 8 -11.25 -10.86 17.55
CA ILE A 8 -12.14 -11.64 16.67
C ILE A 8 -13.41 -12.05 17.41
N PHE A 9 -13.26 -12.58 18.62
CA PHE A 9 -14.38 -13.02 19.45
C PHE A 9 -15.35 -11.86 19.72
N ASN A 10 -14.83 -10.68 20.10
CA ASN A 10 -15.67 -9.53 20.39
C ASN A 10 -16.42 -9.03 19.14
N ARG A 11 -15.77 -9.02 17.96
CA ARG A 11 -16.44 -8.70 16.68
C ARG A 11 -17.56 -9.67 16.32
N LEU A 12 -17.36 -10.97 16.56
CA LEU A 12 -18.42 -11.96 16.33
C LEU A 12 -19.60 -11.73 17.27
N VAL A 13 -19.35 -11.37 18.54
CA VAL A 13 -20.40 -11.03 19.49
C VAL A 13 -21.16 -9.79 19.03
N GLU A 14 -20.48 -8.70 18.67
CA GLU A 14 -21.12 -7.49 18.11
C GLU A 14 -22.03 -7.84 16.92
N ILE A 15 -21.55 -8.60 15.93
CA ILE A 15 -22.36 -8.99 14.77
C ILE A 15 -23.60 -9.79 15.18
N VAL A 16 -23.47 -10.72 16.12
CA VAL A 16 -24.59 -11.55 16.60
C VAL A 16 -25.68 -10.71 17.27
N PHE A 17 -25.31 -9.66 18.00
CA PHE A 17 -26.26 -8.78 18.69
C PHE A 17 -26.80 -7.64 17.80
N LEU A 18 -26.02 -7.20 16.79
CA LEU A 18 -26.45 -6.23 15.78
C LEU A 18 -27.56 -6.77 14.85
N ILE A 19 -27.56 -8.06 14.52
CA ILE A 19 -28.57 -8.64 13.62
C ILE A 19 -30.00 -8.52 14.21
N PRO A 20 -30.28 -8.96 15.46
CA PRO A 20 -31.60 -8.83 16.07
C PRO A 20 -32.09 -7.38 16.19
N ILE A 21 -31.22 -6.44 16.57
CA ILE A 21 -31.61 -5.03 16.73
C ILE A 21 -32.00 -4.41 15.39
N ILE A 22 -31.25 -4.69 14.32
CA ILE A 22 -31.60 -4.26 12.96
C ILE A 22 -32.95 -4.86 12.55
N GLY A 23 -33.16 -6.16 12.78
CA GLY A 23 -34.42 -6.84 12.42
C GLY A 23 -35.63 -6.27 13.16
N MET A 24 -35.53 -6.06 14.47
CA MET A 24 -36.61 -5.49 15.28
C MET A 24 -36.94 -4.04 14.90
N LEU A 25 -35.92 -3.22 14.60
CA LEU A 25 -36.13 -1.82 14.23
C LEU A 25 -36.58 -1.66 12.78
N ALA A 26 -36.13 -2.53 11.87
CA ALA A 26 -36.62 -2.58 10.49
C ALA A 26 -38.14 -2.81 10.43
N TYR A 27 -38.68 -3.66 11.32
CA TYR A 27 -40.13 -3.85 11.44
C TYR A 27 -40.88 -2.54 11.74
N PHE A 28 -40.33 -1.68 12.60
CA PHE A 28 -40.93 -0.37 12.87
C PHE A 28 -40.79 0.57 11.67
N VAL A 29 -39.58 0.67 11.11
CA VAL A 29 -39.30 1.53 9.94
C VAL A 29 -40.23 1.20 8.77
N ASP A 30 -40.37 -0.09 8.44
CA ASP A 30 -41.30 -0.56 7.39
C ASP A 30 -42.75 -0.18 7.68
N GLY A 31 -43.19 -0.31 8.95
CA GLY A 31 -44.53 0.11 9.37
C GLY A 31 -44.79 1.60 9.17
N TYR A 32 -43.82 2.46 9.46
CA TYR A 32 -43.92 3.91 9.22
C TYR A 32 -43.90 4.25 7.73
N ILE A 33 -43.05 3.57 6.94
CA ILE A 33 -43.00 3.74 5.47
C ILE A 33 -44.34 3.37 4.84
N LYS A 34 -44.92 2.23 5.21
CA LYS A 34 -46.24 1.79 4.71
C LYS A 34 -47.38 2.72 5.10
N ALA A 35 -47.26 3.39 6.25
CA ALA A 35 -48.21 4.41 6.69
C ALA A 35 -47.94 5.80 6.07
N ASN A 36 -46.94 5.93 5.19
CA ASN A 36 -46.48 7.20 4.61
C ASN A 36 -46.16 8.27 5.69
N MET A 37 -45.50 7.85 6.77
CA MET A 37 -45.12 8.69 7.91
C MET A 37 -43.61 8.66 8.14
N LEU A 38 -43.08 9.74 8.73
CA LEU A 38 -41.69 9.78 9.16
C LEU A 38 -41.48 8.90 10.40
N THR A 39 -40.44 8.06 10.36
CA THR A 39 -40.05 7.25 11.52
C THR A 39 -39.49 8.18 12.61
N PRO A 40 -39.94 8.06 13.88
CA PRO A 40 -39.42 8.88 14.97
C PRO A 40 -37.92 8.68 15.21
N SER A 41 -37.24 9.75 15.61
CA SER A 41 -35.79 9.73 15.84
C SER A 41 -35.34 8.70 16.88
N TYR A 42 -36.17 8.38 17.88
CA TYR A 42 -35.83 7.39 18.90
C TYR A 42 -35.75 5.95 18.37
N ILE A 43 -36.39 5.66 17.23
CA ILE A 43 -36.26 4.38 16.50
C ILE A 43 -35.17 4.52 15.44
N LEU A 44 -35.23 5.61 14.67
CA LEU A 44 -34.41 5.79 13.48
C LEU A 44 -32.92 5.88 13.79
N VAL A 45 -32.53 6.58 14.86
CA VAL A 45 -31.11 6.74 15.23
C VAL A 45 -30.48 5.39 15.54
N LEU A 46 -31.13 4.57 16.38
CA LEU A 46 -30.62 3.24 16.74
C LEU A 46 -30.58 2.30 15.53
N PHE A 47 -31.56 2.39 14.62
CA PHE A 47 -31.58 1.61 13.39
C PHE A 47 -30.41 1.93 12.46
N ILE A 48 -30.16 3.22 12.21
CA ILE A 48 -29.07 3.68 11.34
C ILE A 48 -27.72 3.31 11.94
N VAL A 49 -27.51 3.60 13.23
CA VAL A 49 -26.25 3.29 13.92
C VAL A 49 -25.97 1.79 13.87
N SER A 50 -26.95 0.95 14.18
CA SER A 50 -26.77 -0.52 14.13
C SER A 50 -26.47 -1.02 12.72
N THR A 51 -27.11 -0.45 11.69
CA THR A 51 -26.89 -0.84 10.29
C THR A 51 -25.49 -0.47 9.82
N ILE A 52 -24.98 0.70 10.17
CA ILE A 52 -23.61 1.08 9.79
C ILE A 52 -22.59 0.28 10.61
N ALA A 53 -22.87 0.05 11.90
CA ALA A 53 -22.02 -0.69 12.81
C ALA A 53 -21.79 -2.15 12.35
N ILE A 54 -22.82 -2.83 11.82
CA ILE A 54 -22.65 -4.22 11.36
C ILE A 54 -21.73 -4.33 10.14
N PHE A 55 -21.81 -3.36 9.22
CA PHE A 55 -20.88 -3.31 8.08
C PHE A 55 -19.45 -3.07 8.56
N TRP A 56 -19.26 -2.15 9.51
CA TRP A 56 -17.96 -1.88 10.10
C TRP A 56 -17.38 -3.09 10.87
N ALA A 57 -18.20 -3.76 11.69
CA ALA A 57 -17.79 -4.94 12.44
C ALA A 57 -17.44 -6.11 11.50
N ALA A 58 -18.23 -6.33 10.44
CA ALA A 58 -17.93 -7.34 9.43
C ALA A 58 -16.67 -7.01 8.63
N ASP A 59 -16.49 -5.75 8.24
CA ASP A 59 -15.33 -5.28 7.48
C ASP A 59 -14.02 -5.49 8.27
N THR A 60 -14.00 -5.03 9.52
CA THR A 60 -12.82 -5.13 10.39
C THR A 60 -12.52 -6.56 10.82
N LEU A 61 -13.53 -7.44 10.84
CA LEU A 61 -13.38 -8.88 11.05
C LEU A 61 -12.79 -9.59 9.81
N ILE A 62 -13.32 -9.33 8.60
CA ILE A 62 -12.84 -9.96 7.36
C ILE A 62 -11.43 -9.48 7.03
N ARG A 63 -11.15 -8.18 7.20
CA ARG A 63 -9.84 -7.59 6.93
C ARG A 63 -8.99 -7.49 8.20
N LEU A 64 -8.99 -8.52 9.03
CA LEU A 64 -8.27 -8.51 10.32
C LEU A 64 -6.78 -8.14 10.17
N SER A 65 -6.13 -8.52 9.07
CA SER A 65 -4.73 -8.17 8.78
C SER A 65 -4.52 -6.66 8.62
N THR A 66 -5.44 -5.94 7.97
CA THR A 66 -5.37 -4.48 7.84
C THR A 66 -5.80 -3.78 9.13
N THR A 67 -6.78 -4.34 9.84
CA THR A 67 -7.23 -3.87 11.16
C THR A 67 -6.07 -3.83 12.17
N LYS A 68 -5.16 -4.80 12.13
CA LYS A 68 -3.94 -4.80 12.97
C LYS A 68 -2.98 -3.67 12.64
N ARG A 69 -2.77 -3.37 11.35
CA ARG A 69 -1.85 -2.31 10.89
C ARG A 69 -2.36 -0.91 11.25
N SER A 70 -3.67 -0.74 11.30
CA SER A 70 -4.34 0.53 11.62
C SER A 70 -5.13 0.46 12.94
N ALA A 71 -4.61 -0.26 13.94
CA ALA A 71 -5.33 -0.52 15.19
C ALA A 71 -5.77 0.74 15.94
N ILE A 72 -5.01 1.85 15.84
CA ILE A 72 -5.41 3.16 16.39
C ILE A 72 -6.63 3.73 15.66
N PHE A 73 -6.66 3.66 14.32
CA PHE A 73 -7.79 4.14 13.54
C PHE A 73 -9.05 3.32 13.87
N VAL A 74 -8.91 2.00 13.96
CA VAL A 74 -9.99 1.10 14.33
C VAL A 74 -10.54 1.44 15.72
N ALA A 75 -9.65 1.64 16.71
CA ALA A 75 -10.04 2.05 18.05
C ALA A 75 -10.78 3.39 18.07
N CYS A 76 -10.34 4.37 17.26
CA CYS A 76 -10.99 5.67 17.14
C CYS A 76 -12.42 5.54 16.59
N ILE A 77 -12.61 4.76 15.52
CA ILE A 77 -13.94 4.53 14.93
C ILE A 77 -14.84 3.74 15.89
N ASP A 78 -14.32 2.76 16.63
CA ASP A 78 -15.10 2.05 17.64
C ASP A 78 -15.54 2.96 18.78
N LEU A 79 -14.73 3.95 19.19
CA LEU A 79 -15.15 4.98 20.14
C LEU A 79 -16.25 5.89 19.58
N CYS A 80 -16.23 6.19 18.28
CA CYS A 80 -17.32 6.89 17.61
C CYS A 80 -18.62 6.07 17.65
N PHE A 81 -18.56 4.76 17.39
CA PHE A 81 -19.72 3.86 17.52
C PHE A 81 -20.21 3.76 18.96
N PHE A 82 -19.31 3.64 19.94
CA PHE A 82 -19.66 3.72 21.36
C PHE A 82 -20.46 4.99 21.67
N GLY A 83 -19.97 6.17 21.26
CA GLY A 83 -20.68 7.43 21.44
C GLY A 83 -22.04 7.47 20.73
N ALA A 84 -22.11 6.93 19.52
CA ALA A 84 -23.35 6.86 18.74
C ALA A 84 -24.40 5.93 19.38
N PHE A 85 -23.99 4.76 19.91
CA PHE A 85 -24.90 3.86 20.62
C PHE A 85 -25.38 4.46 21.94
N VAL A 86 -24.51 5.15 22.70
CA VAL A 86 -24.93 5.89 23.90
C VAL A 86 -25.99 6.94 23.55
N ALA A 87 -25.78 7.71 22.48
CA ALA A 87 -26.77 8.69 22.01
C ALA A 87 -28.09 8.02 21.57
N ALA A 88 -28.01 6.90 20.85
CA ALA A 88 -29.17 6.15 20.39
C ALA A 88 -30.00 5.57 21.55
N VAL A 89 -29.34 4.93 22.52
CA VAL A 89 -29.94 4.40 23.74
C VAL A 89 -30.56 5.53 24.56
N TYR A 90 -29.90 6.69 24.64
CA TYR A 90 -30.45 7.86 25.32
C TYR A 90 -31.78 8.30 24.70
N GLN A 91 -31.92 8.29 23.37
CA GLN A 91 -33.19 8.63 22.73
C GLN A 91 -34.32 7.64 23.08
N LEU A 92 -33.98 6.37 23.31
CA LEU A 92 -34.93 5.30 23.63
C LEU A 92 -35.15 5.09 25.14
N ARG A 93 -34.50 5.88 26.01
CA ARG A 93 -34.48 5.72 27.48
C ARG A 93 -35.83 5.63 28.17
N PHE A 94 -36.89 6.18 27.56
CA PHE A 94 -38.24 6.14 28.14
C PHE A 94 -38.77 4.71 28.34
N ILE A 95 -38.26 3.73 27.58
CA ILE A 95 -38.70 2.33 27.67
C ILE A 95 -38.04 1.55 28.82
N ALA A 96 -37.02 2.12 29.47
CA ALA A 96 -36.21 1.43 30.48
C ALA A 96 -37.06 0.84 31.62
N ASN A 97 -38.02 1.63 32.13
CA ASN A 97 -38.88 1.27 33.25
C ASN A 97 -40.28 0.80 32.82
N ALA A 98 -40.53 0.58 31.53
CA ALA A 98 -41.84 0.17 31.05
C ALA A 98 -42.12 -1.31 31.38
N ASP A 99 -43.32 -1.63 31.85
CA ASP A 99 -43.82 -3.00 31.96
C ASP A 99 -44.52 -3.41 30.65
N CYS A 100 -43.90 -4.35 29.92
CA CYS A 100 -44.38 -4.80 28.61
C CYS A 100 -45.41 -5.93 28.68
N ALA A 101 -45.73 -6.45 29.87
CA ALA A 101 -46.82 -7.40 30.03
C ALA A 101 -48.20 -6.71 29.97
N SER A 102 -48.26 -5.45 30.39
CA SER A 102 -49.49 -4.64 30.39
C SER A 102 -49.18 -3.19 30.00
N TRP A 103 -48.71 -2.97 28.77
CA TRP A 103 -48.32 -1.65 28.29
C TRP A 103 -49.45 -0.96 27.53
N ASN A 104 -49.77 0.27 27.91
CA ASN A 104 -50.78 1.11 27.25
C ASN A 104 -50.19 2.21 26.37
N GLY A 105 -48.89 2.13 26.04
CA GLY A 105 -48.17 3.14 25.25
C GLY A 105 -47.54 4.28 26.05
N GLY A 106 -47.98 4.52 27.29
CA GLY A 106 -47.44 5.56 28.18
C GLY A 106 -47.33 6.94 27.51
N SER A 107 -46.24 7.66 27.77
CA SER A 107 -45.97 9.01 27.25
C SER A 107 -45.71 9.07 25.73
N VAL A 108 -45.53 7.91 25.07
CA VAL A 108 -45.24 7.83 23.63
C VAL A 108 -46.41 7.29 22.82
N TRP A 109 -47.57 7.04 23.43
CA TRP A 109 -48.74 6.48 22.74
C TRP A 109 -49.13 7.23 21.47
N ILE A 110 -48.98 8.56 21.46
CA ILE A 110 -49.23 9.41 20.30
C ILE A 110 -48.07 9.33 19.29
N SER A 111 -46.82 9.31 19.76
CA SER A 111 -45.62 9.31 18.91
C SER A 111 -45.26 7.94 18.31
N LEU A 112 -45.94 6.86 18.72
CA LEU A 112 -45.85 5.51 18.14
C LEU A 112 -46.54 5.37 16.77
N GLY A 113 -47.25 6.40 16.30
CA GLY A 113 -47.82 6.44 14.95
C GLY A 113 -48.68 5.20 14.62
N PRO A 114 -48.33 4.42 13.57
CA PRO A 114 -49.09 3.23 13.16
C PRO A 114 -49.12 2.10 14.22
N PHE A 115 -48.24 2.15 15.22
CA PHE A 115 -48.18 1.20 16.33
C PHE A 115 -48.89 1.69 17.60
N GLY A 116 -49.43 2.92 17.59
CA GLY A 116 -50.09 3.55 18.73
C GLY A 116 -51.42 4.20 18.38
N SER A 117 -51.66 5.41 18.88
CA SER A 117 -52.96 6.09 18.75
C SER A 117 -53.42 6.29 17.31
N TYR A 118 -52.52 6.54 16.37
CA TYR A 118 -52.88 6.72 14.95
C TYR A 118 -53.30 5.38 14.33
N GLY A 119 -52.56 4.30 14.61
CA GLY A 119 -52.93 2.96 14.18
C GLY A 119 -54.28 2.51 14.72
N GLN A 120 -54.58 2.81 16.00
CA GLN A 120 -55.88 2.48 16.59
C GLN A 120 -57.04 3.22 15.90
N ARG A 121 -56.86 4.51 15.58
CA ARG A 121 -57.89 5.34 14.90
C ARG A 121 -58.12 4.92 13.45
N THR A 122 -57.09 4.39 12.79
CA THR A 122 -57.14 3.97 11.39
C THR A 122 -57.43 2.47 11.23
N ASN A 123 -57.74 1.78 12.33
CA ASN A 123 -57.96 0.33 12.38
C ASN A 123 -56.78 -0.49 11.79
N ASN A 124 -55.55 -0.02 12.01
CA ASN A 124 -54.34 -0.65 11.53
C ASN A 124 -54.00 -1.89 12.39
N PRO A 125 -53.83 -3.09 11.80
CA PRO A 125 -53.49 -4.32 12.53
C PRO A 125 -52.22 -4.22 13.39
N LEU A 126 -51.28 -3.33 13.06
CA LEU A 126 -50.04 -3.11 13.80
C LEU A 126 -50.26 -2.53 15.21
N SER A 127 -51.40 -1.88 15.44
CA SER A 127 -51.77 -1.30 16.75
C SER A 127 -52.42 -2.29 17.72
N LEU A 128 -52.77 -3.51 17.25
CA LEU A 128 -53.47 -4.51 18.06
C LEU A 128 -52.56 -5.19 19.10
N ASN A 129 -51.24 -5.19 18.88
CA ASN A 129 -50.26 -5.89 19.72
C ASN A 129 -49.29 -4.91 20.39
N VAL A 130 -49.82 -3.98 21.19
CA VAL A 130 -49.06 -2.92 21.87
C VAL A 130 -47.97 -3.50 22.80
N ASN A 131 -48.26 -4.59 23.50
CA ASN A 131 -47.28 -5.31 24.34
C ASN A 131 -46.08 -5.83 23.55
N LYS A 132 -46.29 -6.32 22.31
CA LYS A 132 -45.22 -6.75 21.41
C LYS A 132 -44.32 -5.57 21.03
N THR A 133 -44.93 -4.43 20.71
CA THR A 133 -44.21 -3.18 20.41
C THR A 133 -43.33 -2.76 21.60
N CYS A 134 -43.87 -2.79 22.81
CA CYS A 134 -43.10 -2.54 24.03
C CYS A 134 -41.90 -3.48 24.15
N ALA A 135 -42.15 -4.79 24.04
CA ALA A 135 -41.13 -5.81 24.22
C ALA A 135 -39.98 -5.68 23.21
N MET A 136 -40.30 -5.40 21.93
CA MET A 136 -39.29 -5.18 20.89
C MET A 136 -38.48 -3.91 21.15
N LEU A 137 -39.12 -2.80 21.51
CA LEU A 137 -38.39 -1.56 21.83
C LEU A 137 -37.52 -1.72 23.08
N LYS A 138 -37.99 -2.45 24.10
CA LYS A 138 -37.23 -2.74 25.32
C LYS A 138 -36.06 -3.68 25.05
N ALA A 139 -36.24 -4.68 24.19
CA ALA A 139 -35.17 -5.54 23.72
C ALA A 139 -34.12 -4.77 22.93
N SER A 140 -34.53 -3.92 21.97
CA SER A 140 -33.61 -3.05 21.23
C SER A 140 -32.86 -2.08 22.15
N PHE A 141 -33.51 -1.55 23.19
CA PHE A 141 -32.87 -0.71 24.20
C PHE A 141 -31.78 -1.47 24.98
N ALA A 142 -32.09 -2.68 25.46
CA ALA A 142 -31.12 -3.51 26.18
C ALA A 142 -29.95 -3.93 25.29
N ILE A 143 -30.21 -4.34 24.05
CA ILE A 143 -29.18 -4.71 23.08
C ILE A 143 -28.31 -3.51 22.70
N GLY A 144 -28.91 -2.32 22.52
CA GLY A 144 -28.14 -1.09 22.27
C GLY A 144 -27.16 -0.73 23.40
N ILE A 145 -27.52 -1.03 24.66
CA ILE A 145 -26.60 -0.87 25.80
C ILE A 145 -25.44 -1.87 25.70
N MET A 146 -25.74 -3.13 25.37
CA MET A 146 -24.72 -4.17 25.21
C MET A 146 -23.75 -3.82 24.07
N GLU A 147 -24.26 -3.36 22.92
CA GLU A 147 -23.44 -2.89 21.80
C GLU A 147 -22.53 -1.72 22.20
N ALA A 148 -23.03 -0.75 22.97
CA ALA A 148 -22.18 0.32 23.48
C ALA A 148 -20.99 -0.23 24.29
N VAL A 149 -21.25 -1.19 25.19
CA VAL A 149 -20.19 -1.83 25.97
C VAL A 149 -19.23 -2.63 25.09
N PHE A 150 -19.74 -3.38 24.11
CA PHE A 150 -18.91 -4.18 23.21
C PHE A 150 -18.00 -3.30 22.36
N PHE A 151 -18.50 -2.24 21.74
CA PHE A 151 -17.69 -1.31 20.96
C PHE A 151 -16.65 -0.57 21.81
N PHE A 152 -16.98 -0.21 23.05
CA PHE A 152 -16.00 0.34 23.99
C PHE A 152 -14.88 -0.66 24.30
N TRP A 153 -15.25 -1.92 24.55
CA TRP A 153 -14.29 -2.98 24.83
C TRP A 153 -13.43 -3.30 23.62
N THR A 154 -14.00 -3.32 22.41
CA THR A 154 -13.24 -3.51 21.16
C THR A 154 -12.26 -2.37 20.91
N ALA A 155 -12.64 -1.12 21.19
CA ALA A 155 -11.72 0.01 21.14
C ALA A 155 -10.53 -0.16 22.09
N PHE A 156 -10.79 -0.65 23.30
CA PHE A 156 -9.73 -0.94 24.27
C PHE A 156 -8.81 -2.07 23.80
N ILE A 157 -9.36 -3.18 23.30
CA ILE A 157 -8.58 -4.30 22.76
C ILE A 157 -7.75 -3.85 21.54
N ALA A 158 -8.31 -3.02 20.66
CA ALA A 158 -7.61 -2.46 19.51
C ALA A 158 -6.43 -1.56 19.94
N MET A 159 -6.61 -0.74 20.98
CA MET A 159 -5.50 0.03 21.56
C MET A 159 -4.45 -0.87 22.22
N TRP A 160 -4.85 -1.95 22.88
CA TRP A 160 -3.93 -2.91 23.46
C TRP A 160 -3.08 -3.59 22.39
N LEU A 161 -3.74 -4.04 21.30
CA LEU A 161 -3.11 -4.62 20.12
C LEU A 161 -2.07 -3.66 19.50
N HIS A 162 -2.34 -2.34 19.49
CA HIS A 162 -1.35 -1.36 19.05
C HIS A 162 -0.10 -1.33 19.95
N ARG A 163 -0.26 -1.47 21.28
CA ARG A 163 0.85 -1.42 22.25
C ARG A 163 1.70 -2.69 22.25
N THR A 164 1.09 -3.88 22.17
CA THR A 164 1.84 -5.15 22.18
C THR A 164 2.68 -5.38 20.92
N HIS A 165 2.35 -4.73 19.81
CA HIS A 165 3.17 -4.74 18.60
C HIS A 165 4.32 -3.71 18.61
N ARG A 166 4.50 -2.93 19.70
CA ARG A 166 5.49 -1.84 19.79
C ARG A 166 6.75 -2.15 20.61
N GLU A 167 6.88 -3.33 21.25
CA GLU A 167 8.04 -3.67 22.08
C GLU A 167 8.62 -5.05 21.74
N VAL A 168 9.78 -5.08 21.07
CA VAL A 168 11.09 -5.57 21.55
C VAL A 168 12.11 -5.26 20.43
N VAL A 169 12.69 -4.06 20.46
CA VAL A 169 13.98 -3.80 19.79
C VAL A 169 15.05 -4.07 20.84
N VAL A 170 15.65 -5.26 20.82
CA VAL A 170 16.88 -5.52 21.58
C VAL A 170 17.98 -4.69 20.93
N LYS A 171 18.24 -3.52 21.51
CA LYS A 171 19.37 -2.67 21.14
C LYS A 171 20.63 -3.31 21.70
N GLU A 172 21.26 -4.21 20.95
CA GLU A 172 22.62 -4.67 21.25
C GLU A 172 23.55 -3.44 21.20
N THR A 173 23.88 -2.92 22.38
CA THR A 173 24.78 -1.79 22.53
C THR A 173 26.20 -2.35 22.58
N THR A 174 26.82 -2.58 21.42
CA THR A 174 28.25 -2.90 21.36
C THR A 174 29.06 -1.65 21.70
N VAL A 175 29.50 -1.57 22.96
CA VAL A 175 30.44 -0.54 23.43
C VAL A 175 31.80 -0.80 22.77
N ARG A 176 32.15 -0.03 21.74
CA ARG A 176 33.52 -0.01 21.20
C ARG A 176 34.23 1.28 21.59
N ARG A 177 35.38 1.08 22.26
CA ARG A 177 36.26 2.10 22.86
C ARG A 177 36.61 3.23 21.89
N ARG A 178 36.49 4.46 22.40
CA ARG A 178 37.05 5.68 21.79
C ARG A 178 38.57 5.59 21.71
N SER A 179 39.13 5.83 20.52
CA SER A 179 40.49 6.34 20.35
C SER A 179 40.41 7.63 19.53
N HIS A 180 40.86 8.72 20.12
CA HIS A 180 40.97 10.03 19.48
C HIS A 180 42.01 9.99 18.36
N SER A 181 41.67 10.55 17.19
CA SER A 181 42.66 11.03 16.23
C SER A 181 42.09 12.18 15.40
N SER A 182 43.00 13.07 15.00
CA SER A 182 42.90 14.44 14.51
C SER A 182 41.96 14.74 13.34
N ARG A 183 41.44 15.98 13.41
CA ARG A 183 40.69 16.73 12.39
C ARG A 183 41.31 16.66 10.98
N ARG A 184 40.47 16.34 9.98
CA ARG A 184 40.62 16.78 8.58
C ARG A 184 39.24 17.07 7.99
N HIS A 185 39.10 18.24 7.37
CA HIS A 185 37.93 18.69 6.63
C HIS A 185 37.68 17.78 5.40
N GLY A 186 36.46 17.28 5.28
CA GLY A 186 35.93 16.56 4.10
C GLY A 186 34.40 16.56 4.20
N SER A 187 33.73 16.77 3.06
CA SER A 187 32.29 17.00 2.92
C SER A 187 31.41 16.04 3.74
N GLY A 188 30.38 16.60 4.38
CA GLY A 188 29.48 15.88 5.28
C GLY A 188 28.88 14.62 4.69
N SER A 189 29.42 13.47 5.10
CA SER A 189 28.66 12.23 5.20
C SER A 189 28.02 12.25 6.58
N THR A 190 26.76 12.66 6.64
CA THR A 190 25.86 12.17 7.68
C THR A 190 25.83 10.65 7.52
N ASN A 191 26.16 9.90 8.57
CA ASN A 191 25.97 8.45 8.56
C ASN A 191 24.46 8.19 8.40
N MET A 192 24.01 7.90 7.18
CA MET A 192 22.62 7.53 6.89
C MET A 192 22.28 6.27 7.67
N ALA A 193 21.07 6.22 8.23
CA ALA A 193 20.60 5.02 8.91
C ALA A 193 20.35 3.93 7.86
N VAL A 194 21.08 2.82 7.96
CA VAL A 194 20.88 1.62 7.13
C VAL A 194 20.39 0.50 8.03
N THR A 195 19.27 -0.11 7.66
CA THR A 195 18.81 -1.36 8.29
C THR A 195 18.72 -2.47 7.26
N LYS A 196 19.09 -3.68 7.66
CA LYS A 196 19.20 -4.86 6.81
C LYS A 196 18.18 -5.90 7.24
N HIS A 197 17.39 -6.38 6.29
CA HIS A 197 16.29 -7.31 6.53
C HIS A 197 16.44 -8.51 5.61
N LEU A 198 16.68 -9.69 6.18
CA LEU A 198 16.83 -10.91 5.40
C LEU A 198 15.49 -11.33 4.81
N ARG A 199 15.55 -11.99 3.66
CA ARG A 199 14.43 -12.61 2.96
C ARG A 199 14.78 -14.08 2.76
N ASP A 200 13.80 -14.94 2.98
CA ASP A 200 13.91 -16.37 2.74
C ASP A 200 13.01 -16.73 1.55
N PRO A 201 13.41 -16.42 0.31
CA PRO A 201 12.59 -16.73 -0.85
C PRO A 201 12.58 -18.25 -1.14
N PRO A 202 11.44 -18.81 -1.57
CA PRO A 202 11.41 -20.18 -2.08
C PRO A 202 12.14 -20.30 -3.43
N PRO A 203 12.39 -21.54 -3.89
CA PRO A 203 12.98 -21.77 -5.21
C PRO A 203 12.21 -21.08 -6.34
N LEU A 204 12.92 -20.67 -7.39
CA LEU A 204 12.32 -19.94 -8.51
C LEU A 204 11.20 -20.73 -9.20
N ASP A 205 11.28 -22.06 -9.29
CA ASP A 205 10.24 -22.89 -9.91
C ASP A 205 8.91 -22.83 -9.15
N GLU A 206 8.97 -22.76 -7.81
CA GLU A 206 7.78 -22.60 -6.95
C GLU A 206 7.18 -21.20 -7.15
N LEU A 207 8.03 -20.17 -7.22
CA LEU A 207 7.59 -18.81 -7.51
C LEU A 207 6.95 -18.70 -8.90
N ALA A 208 7.53 -19.34 -9.91
CA ALA A 208 7.00 -19.35 -11.28
C ALA A 208 5.56 -19.89 -11.30
N ALA A 209 5.31 -21.04 -10.66
CA ALA A 209 3.97 -21.63 -10.60
C ALA A 209 2.94 -20.71 -9.89
N VAL A 210 3.35 -20.06 -8.80
CA VAL A 210 2.47 -19.10 -8.08
C VAL A 210 2.16 -17.88 -8.95
N ILE A 211 3.18 -17.33 -9.61
CA ILE A 211 3.07 -16.14 -10.47
C ILE A 211 2.19 -16.42 -11.69
N GLU A 212 2.39 -17.55 -12.36
CA GLU A 212 1.56 -17.97 -13.49
C GLU A 212 0.08 -18.08 -13.09
N LYS A 213 -0.19 -18.78 -11.98
CA LYS A 213 -1.55 -18.92 -11.46
C LYS A 213 -2.20 -17.57 -11.15
N ALA A 214 -1.45 -16.67 -10.52
CA ALA A 214 -1.95 -15.32 -10.20
C ALA A 214 -2.27 -14.54 -11.47
N LEU A 215 -1.35 -14.52 -12.44
CA LEU A 215 -1.55 -13.82 -13.71
C LEU A 215 -2.71 -14.40 -14.52
N LEU A 216 -2.91 -15.72 -14.56
CA LEU A 216 -4.05 -16.35 -15.23
C LEU A 216 -5.42 -15.96 -14.63
N SER A 217 -5.45 -15.48 -13.38
CA SER A 217 -6.68 -14.95 -12.78
C SER A 217 -7.02 -13.53 -13.23
N ASN A 218 -6.07 -12.81 -13.83
CA ASN A 218 -6.18 -11.38 -14.17
C ASN A 218 -5.86 -11.08 -15.65
N PHE A 219 -5.31 -12.05 -16.38
CA PHE A 219 -4.96 -11.99 -17.80
C PHE A 219 -5.50 -13.23 -18.52
N LYS A 220 -5.94 -13.06 -19.76
CA LYS A 220 -6.49 -14.15 -20.58
C LYS A 220 -5.46 -15.24 -20.86
N THR A 221 -4.21 -14.85 -21.08
CA THR A 221 -3.09 -15.77 -21.26
C THR A 221 -1.92 -15.30 -20.43
N ALA A 222 -1.28 -16.23 -19.72
CA ALA A 222 -0.05 -15.96 -18.99
C ALA A 222 0.78 -17.25 -18.88
N SER A 223 2.08 -17.09 -18.68
CA SER A 223 3.02 -18.17 -18.41
C SER A 223 4.16 -17.63 -17.56
N ALA A 224 4.66 -18.42 -16.61
CA ALA A 224 5.89 -18.12 -15.90
C ALA A 224 6.75 -19.38 -15.77
N ALA A 225 8.04 -19.26 -16.06
CA ALA A 225 8.97 -20.37 -16.02
C ALA A 225 10.37 -19.90 -15.62
N VAL A 226 11.18 -20.81 -15.08
CA VAL A 226 12.60 -20.56 -14.85
C VAL A 226 13.36 -20.85 -16.14
N VAL A 227 14.17 -19.89 -16.57
CA VAL A 227 15.02 -20.00 -17.75
C VAL A 227 16.41 -19.49 -17.43
N GLU A 228 17.40 -19.90 -18.23
CA GLU A 228 18.68 -19.19 -18.27
C GLU A 228 18.45 -17.77 -18.82
N CYS A 229 18.95 -16.76 -18.11
CA CYS A 229 18.77 -15.36 -18.47
C CYS A 229 19.31 -15.10 -19.88
N PRO A 230 18.52 -14.55 -20.81
CA PRO A 230 19.07 -14.08 -22.08
C PRO A 230 20.01 -12.91 -21.82
N ASP A 231 20.90 -12.61 -22.77
CA ASP A 231 21.75 -11.43 -22.67
C ASP A 231 20.90 -10.14 -22.73
N LEU A 232 20.66 -9.55 -21.56
CA LEU A 232 19.84 -8.34 -21.40
C LEU A 232 20.52 -7.07 -21.92
N THR A 233 21.80 -7.11 -22.31
CA THR A 233 22.45 -6.00 -23.02
C THR A 233 21.94 -5.87 -24.46
N GLN A 234 21.30 -6.91 -25.01
CA GLN A 234 20.76 -6.89 -26.35
C GLN A 234 19.38 -6.21 -26.42
N PRO A 235 18.97 -5.75 -27.62
CA PRO A 235 17.60 -5.35 -27.86
C PRO A 235 16.62 -6.49 -27.51
N PRO A 236 15.43 -6.16 -26.98
CA PRO A 236 14.87 -4.82 -26.80
C PRO A 236 15.26 -4.15 -25.47
N PHE A 237 15.92 -4.83 -24.55
CA PHE A 237 16.13 -4.36 -23.17
C PHE A 237 17.27 -3.35 -23.04
N ASN A 238 18.40 -3.59 -23.74
CA ASN A 238 19.57 -2.71 -23.74
C ASN A 238 20.04 -2.31 -22.32
N LEU A 239 20.04 -3.27 -21.38
CA LEU A 239 20.52 -3.04 -20.02
C LEU A 239 22.05 -2.91 -19.98
N ALA A 240 22.56 -2.33 -18.89
CA ALA A 240 24.00 -2.15 -18.70
C ALA A 240 24.75 -3.45 -18.37
N ALA A 241 24.04 -4.51 -17.98
CA ALA A 241 24.57 -5.83 -17.67
C ALA A 241 23.81 -6.93 -18.42
N SER A 242 24.48 -8.07 -18.61
CA SER A 242 23.96 -9.22 -19.38
C SER A 242 22.89 -10.01 -18.66
N GLY A 243 22.79 -9.94 -17.33
CA GLY A 243 21.79 -10.69 -16.58
C GLY A 243 21.43 -10.07 -15.22
N LEU A 244 20.62 -10.82 -14.47
CA LEU A 244 20.05 -10.43 -13.18
C LEU A 244 20.47 -11.38 -12.06
N SER A 245 21.53 -12.15 -12.23
CA SER A 245 21.96 -13.18 -11.27
C SER A 245 23.19 -12.75 -10.48
N GLY A 246 23.45 -13.51 -9.41
CA GLY A 246 24.53 -13.24 -8.46
C GLY A 246 24.07 -12.34 -7.31
N ASN A 247 24.07 -12.89 -6.10
CA ASN A 247 23.78 -12.23 -4.82
C ASN A 247 22.65 -11.16 -4.86
N PRO A 248 21.42 -11.53 -5.27
CA PRO A 248 20.31 -10.61 -5.48
C PRO A 248 19.86 -9.95 -4.18
N ARG A 249 19.66 -8.63 -4.23
CA ARG A 249 19.29 -7.78 -3.10
C ARG A 249 18.46 -6.58 -3.56
N ILE A 250 17.69 -6.00 -2.66
CA ILE A 250 16.93 -4.77 -2.92
C ILE A 250 17.29 -3.70 -1.90
N ALA A 251 17.20 -2.44 -2.30
CA ALA A 251 17.19 -1.31 -1.39
C ALA A 251 16.02 -0.36 -1.64
N ASP A 252 15.45 0.13 -0.54
CA ASP A 252 14.48 1.23 -0.51
C ASP A 252 15.14 2.43 0.19
N ILE A 253 15.48 3.45 -0.60
CA ILE A 253 16.25 4.62 -0.20
C ILE A 253 15.32 5.81 -0.09
N GLY A 254 15.38 6.53 1.03
CA GLY A 254 14.55 7.72 1.23
C GLY A 254 13.07 7.36 1.22
N GLY A 255 12.24 8.07 0.49
CA GLY A 255 10.86 7.62 0.24
C GLY A 255 9.95 8.77 -0.12
N GLN A 256 8.66 8.49 -0.26
CA GLN A 256 7.68 9.53 -0.59
C GLN A 256 7.65 10.67 0.43
N GLY A 257 8.03 10.41 1.69
CA GLY A 257 8.17 11.43 2.73
C GLY A 257 9.28 12.45 2.48
N HIS A 258 10.25 12.16 1.59
CA HIS A 258 11.27 13.13 1.18
C HIS A 258 10.80 14.07 0.07
N LEU A 259 9.67 13.78 -0.57
CA LEU A 259 9.06 14.64 -1.58
C LEU A 259 7.83 15.39 -1.03
N PHE A 260 6.98 14.68 -0.28
CA PHE A 260 5.69 15.17 0.21
C PHE A 260 5.65 15.18 1.74
N PRO A 261 5.14 16.25 2.38
CA PRO A 261 4.46 17.41 1.79
C PRO A 261 5.39 18.53 1.32
N ARG A 262 6.69 18.44 1.61
CA ARG A 262 7.69 19.40 1.15
C ARG A 262 8.95 18.63 0.73
N PRO A 263 9.54 18.92 -0.44
CA PRO A 263 10.77 18.26 -0.85
C PRO A 263 11.92 18.55 0.11
N ILE A 264 12.66 17.52 0.50
CA ILE A 264 13.91 17.63 1.27
C ILE A 264 15.05 17.67 0.27
N LEU A 265 15.43 18.87 -0.16
CA LEU A 265 16.41 19.04 -1.24
C LEU A 265 17.83 18.62 -0.85
N GLU A 266 18.07 18.37 0.43
CA GLU A 266 19.31 17.82 0.98
C GLU A 266 19.42 16.30 0.79
N ALA A 267 18.31 15.61 0.50
CA ALA A 267 18.27 14.17 0.25
C ALA A 267 18.87 13.83 -1.12
N LYS A 268 20.20 13.85 -1.20
CA LYS A 268 20.99 13.59 -2.42
C LYS A 268 21.85 12.35 -2.22
N TYR A 269 21.87 11.48 -3.22
CA TYR A 269 22.59 10.21 -3.13
C TYR A 269 23.40 9.93 -4.40
N SER A 270 24.26 8.92 -4.31
CA SER A 270 24.98 8.34 -5.46
C SER A 270 24.69 6.86 -5.52
N LEU A 271 24.31 6.34 -6.69
CA LEU A 271 24.06 4.92 -6.92
C LEU A 271 25.27 4.05 -6.55
N LEU A 272 26.50 4.55 -6.72
CA LEU A 272 27.72 3.83 -6.33
C LEU A 272 27.89 3.77 -4.81
N HIS A 273 27.61 4.86 -4.10
CA HIS A 273 27.64 4.85 -2.64
C HIS A 273 26.48 4.02 -2.05
N LEU A 274 25.30 4.07 -2.69
CA LEU A 274 24.18 3.21 -2.31
C LEU A 274 24.52 1.72 -2.53
N ALA A 275 25.24 1.38 -3.61
CA ALA A 275 25.72 0.01 -3.81
C ALA A 275 26.64 -0.45 -2.67
N ARG A 276 27.52 0.43 -2.15
CA ARG A 276 28.31 0.14 -0.94
C ARG A 276 27.42 -0.09 0.27
N ASP A 277 26.41 0.76 0.47
CA ASP A 277 25.48 0.67 1.62
C ASP A 277 24.56 -0.57 1.51
N MET A 278 24.38 -1.10 0.29
CA MET A 278 23.77 -2.40 -0.03
C MET A 278 24.72 -3.59 0.13
N GLU A 279 25.93 -3.36 0.64
CA GLU A 279 27.02 -4.34 0.80
C GLU A 279 27.44 -5.01 -0.53
N MET A 280 27.29 -4.33 -1.67
CA MET A 280 27.68 -4.87 -2.99
C MET A 280 29.19 -4.86 -3.16
N SER A 281 29.69 -5.75 -4.03
CA SER A 281 31.11 -5.81 -4.34
C SER A 281 31.51 -4.62 -5.22
N PRO A 282 32.63 -3.94 -4.93
CA PRO A 282 33.19 -2.96 -5.87
C PRO A 282 33.89 -3.62 -7.07
N ASN A 283 34.07 -4.95 -7.07
CA ASN A 283 34.75 -5.64 -8.17
C ASN A 283 33.85 -5.90 -9.38
N ALA A 284 32.57 -6.13 -9.15
CA ALA A 284 31.55 -6.22 -10.18
C ALA A 284 30.19 -6.03 -9.54
N GLY A 285 29.26 -5.42 -10.26
CA GLY A 285 27.88 -5.32 -9.81
C GLY A 285 27.00 -4.59 -10.80
N PHE A 286 25.70 -4.79 -10.62
CA PHE A 286 24.65 -4.22 -11.45
C PHE A 286 23.48 -3.77 -10.59
N VAL A 287 23.00 -2.56 -10.81
CA VAL A 287 21.77 -2.03 -10.20
C VAL A 287 20.80 -1.51 -11.24
N LEU A 288 19.51 -1.78 -11.03
CA LEU A 288 18.41 -1.19 -11.78
C LEU A 288 17.26 -0.77 -10.86
N GLY A 289 16.33 0.03 -11.36
CA GLY A 289 15.08 0.29 -10.64
C GLY A 289 14.39 1.59 -11.02
N ALA A 290 13.91 2.33 -10.01
CA ALA A 290 13.09 3.54 -10.20
C ALA A 290 13.34 4.56 -9.07
N GLY A 291 13.45 5.84 -9.39
CA GLY A 291 13.63 6.89 -8.39
C GLY A 291 13.62 8.31 -8.97
N ALA A 292 13.95 9.31 -8.16
CA ALA A 292 14.06 10.69 -8.64
C ALA A 292 15.46 11.00 -9.17
N ALA A 293 15.51 11.77 -10.26
CA ALA A 293 16.73 12.20 -10.90
C ALA A 293 17.53 13.18 -10.03
N PRO A 294 18.86 13.29 -10.26
CA PRO A 294 19.70 14.21 -9.50
C PRO A 294 19.44 15.66 -9.93
N PHE A 295 18.42 16.31 -9.35
CA PHE A 295 18.12 17.72 -9.61
C PHE A 295 19.33 18.65 -9.35
N GLN A 296 20.25 18.23 -8.47
CA GLN A 296 21.51 18.93 -8.23
C GLN A 296 22.45 18.97 -9.45
N ASP A 297 22.32 18.02 -10.37
CA ASP A 297 23.18 17.91 -11.55
C ASP A 297 22.48 18.44 -12.81
N ILE A 298 21.16 18.22 -12.91
CA ILE A 298 20.37 18.59 -14.10
C ILE A 298 19.62 19.92 -13.97
N GLY A 299 19.56 20.49 -12.76
CA GLY A 299 18.97 21.81 -12.48
C GLY A 299 17.45 21.84 -12.34
N LEU A 300 16.77 20.68 -12.38
CA LEU A 300 15.30 20.56 -12.28
C LEU A 300 14.90 19.18 -11.76
N ASN A 301 13.67 19.04 -11.25
CA ASN A 301 13.12 17.75 -10.85
C ASN A 301 12.73 16.87 -12.06
N ALA A 302 12.99 15.57 -11.96
CA ALA A 302 12.70 14.60 -13.01
C ALA A 302 12.66 13.17 -12.46
N GLU A 303 12.18 12.23 -13.27
CA GLU A 303 12.25 10.80 -12.99
C GLU A 303 13.61 10.23 -13.41
N LEU A 304 14.06 9.18 -12.71
CA LEU A 304 15.26 8.42 -13.02
C LEU A 304 14.89 6.94 -13.18
N ALA A 305 15.35 6.31 -14.26
CA ALA A 305 15.40 4.87 -14.42
C ALA A 305 16.86 4.41 -14.25
N PRO A 306 17.32 4.06 -13.03
CA PRO A 306 18.65 3.51 -12.79
C PRO A 306 18.92 2.26 -13.62
N ASN A 307 20.06 2.20 -14.29
CA ASN A 307 20.56 1.06 -15.06
C ASN A 307 22.09 1.19 -15.11
N LEU A 308 22.78 0.70 -14.09
CA LEU A 308 24.20 0.97 -13.86
C LEU A 308 24.94 -0.33 -13.58
N CYS A 309 25.98 -0.59 -14.37
CA CYS A 309 26.90 -1.71 -14.20
C CYS A 309 28.32 -1.18 -13.94
N TRP A 310 29.09 -1.89 -13.12
CA TRP A 310 30.52 -1.60 -12.92
C TRP A 310 31.35 -2.87 -12.87
N ARG A 311 32.62 -2.73 -13.20
CA ARG A 311 33.63 -3.77 -13.05
C ARG A 311 34.98 -3.16 -12.68
N ALA A 312 35.68 -3.72 -11.71
CA ALA A 312 37.03 -3.29 -11.37
C ALA A 312 38.00 -3.54 -12.53
N ASN A 313 38.92 -2.60 -12.74
CA ASN A 313 39.93 -2.72 -13.80
C ASN A 313 40.96 -3.81 -13.46
N ASP A 314 41.46 -3.84 -12.21
CA ASP A 314 42.50 -4.76 -11.74
C ASP A 314 42.12 -5.50 -10.43
N GLN A 315 40.84 -5.84 -10.25
CA GLN A 315 40.30 -6.49 -9.02
C GLN A 315 40.47 -5.69 -7.72
N THR A 316 40.87 -4.42 -7.82
CA THR A 316 40.99 -3.47 -6.71
C THR A 316 39.96 -2.35 -6.85
N GLY A 317 38.70 -2.70 -7.14
CA GLY A 317 37.64 -1.72 -7.26
C GLY A 317 37.38 -1.00 -5.94
N SER A 318 37.01 0.27 -6.00
CA SER A 318 36.56 1.04 -4.83
C SER A 318 35.48 2.03 -5.21
N PHE A 319 34.36 2.00 -4.48
CA PHE A 319 33.30 3.01 -4.63
C PHE A 319 33.76 4.43 -4.27
N ASP A 320 34.76 4.56 -3.41
CA ASP A 320 35.36 5.86 -3.05
C ASP A 320 36.34 6.36 -4.12
N ASN A 321 36.75 5.51 -5.06
CA ASN A 321 37.54 5.87 -6.23
C ASN A 321 36.94 5.29 -7.51
N PRO A 322 35.89 5.90 -8.07
CA PRO A 322 35.21 5.41 -9.28
C PRO A 322 36.14 5.21 -10.49
N SER A 323 37.28 5.91 -10.57
CA SER A 323 38.26 5.72 -11.66
C SER A 323 38.95 4.36 -11.66
N SER A 324 38.88 3.62 -10.54
CA SER A 324 39.36 2.23 -10.42
C SER A 324 38.45 1.19 -11.09
N MET A 325 37.28 1.61 -11.57
CA MET A 325 36.26 0.76 -12.16
C MET A 325 35.88 1.27 -13.55
N SER A 326 35.61 0.34 -14.47
CA SER A 326 34.85 0.63 -15.67
C SER A 326 33.37 0.70 -15.30
N ILE A 327 32.73 1.83 -15.61
CA ILE A 327 31.33 2.09 -15.28
C ILE A 327 30.55 2.23 -16.58
N HIS A 328 29.53 1.38 -16.75
CA HIS A 328 28.56 1.49 -17.81
C HIS A 328 27.25 2.04 -17.24
N ASN A 329 26.96 3.31 -17.53
CA ASN A 329 25.76 3.98 -17.06
C ASN A 329 24.71 4.06 -18.18
N GLY A 330 23.81 3.07 -18.21
CA GLY A 330 22.63 3.06 -19.08
C GLY A 330 21.42 3.74 -18.45
N SER A 331 21.56 4.45 -17.32
CA SER A 331 20.44 5.08 -16.63
C SER A 331 19.82 6.19 -17.48
N ARG A 332 18.50 6.38 -17.34
CA ARG A 332 17.74 7.42 -18.06
C ARG A 332 17.17 8.45 -17.12
N VAL A 333 17.30 9.73 -17.48
CA VAL A 333 16.58 10.84 -16.88
C VAL A 333 15.37 11.12 -17.76
N ILE A 334 14.18 11.16 -17.16
CA ILE A 334 12.93 11.45 -17.85
C ILE A 334 12.32 12.70 -17.25
N LYS A 335 12.19 13.75 -18.06
CA LYS A 335 11.66 15.06 -17.67
C LYS A 335 10.53 15.49 -18.60
N VAL A 336 9.80 16.52 -18.20
CA VAL A 336 8.88 17.23 -19.10
C VAL A 336 9.55 18.49 -19.65
N ASN A 337 9.34 18.77 -20.94
CA ASN A 337 9.75 20.03 -21.55
C ASN A 337 8.73 21.16 -21.25
N GLU A 338 8.98 22.37 -21.76
CA GLU A 338 8.07 23.53 -21.61
C GLU A 338 6.66 23.27 -22.17
N SER A 339 6.57 22.45 -23.23
CA SER A 339 5.30 21.98 -23.82
C SER A 339 4.63 20.85 -23.02
N ARG A 340 5.18 20.49 -21.86
CA ARG A 340 4.76 19.36 -21.01
C ARG A 340 4.84 18.01 -21.71
N GLU A 341 5.71 17.83 -22.67
CA GLU A 341 5.97 16.55 -23.33
C GLU A 341 7.12 15.80 -22.67
N SER A 342 7.06 14.46 -22.69
CA SER A 342 8.12 13.59 -22.17
C SER A 342 9.40 13.71 -23.00
N VAL A 343 10.51 13.91 -22.32
CA VAL A 343 11.87 13.88 -22.88
C VAL A 343 12.69 12.90 -22.06
N CYS A 344 13.26 11.91 -22.73
CA CYS A 344 14.17 10.93 -22.14
C CYS A 344 15.60 11.22 -22.61
N GLU A 345 16.56 11.16 -21.69
CA GLU A 345 17.98 11.34 -22.00
C GLU A 345 18.85 10.42 -21.14
N GLN A 346 20.06 10.13 -21.59
CA GLN A 346 21.02 9.37 -20.79
C GLN A 346 21.50 10.20 -19.60
N ALA A 347 21.52 9.58 -18.41
CA ALA A 347 22.07 10.20 -17.22
C ALA A 347 23.59 10.41 -17.36
N ARG A 348 24.06 11.63 -17.05
CA ARG A 348 25.49 11.99 -17.13
C ARG A 348 26.30 11.59 -15.90
N THR A 349 25.62 11.39 -14.77
CA THR A 349 26.22 11.06 -13.48
C THR A 349 25.56 9.80 -12.92
N THR A 350 26.13 9.26 -11.84
CA THR A 350 25.54 8.17 -11.07
C THR A 350 24.72 8.67 -9.89
N ASN A 351 24.40 9.97 -9.85
CA ASN A 351 23.68 10.56 -8.74
C ASN A 351 22.16 10.35 -8.87
N CYS A 352 21.48 10.43 -7.75
CA CYS A 352 20.02 10.45 -7.64
C CYS A 352 19.61 11.32 -6.44
N ALA A 353 18.31 11.47 -6.21
CA ALA A 353 17.81 12.28 -5.11
C ALA A 353 16.47 11.77 -4.57
N LEU A 354 16.03 12.35 -3.44
CA LEU A 354 14.77 12.13 -2.72
C LEU A 354 14.48 10.68 -2.33
N MET A 355 14.16 9.85 -3.32
CA MET A 355 13.82 8.44 -3.17
C MET A 355 14.29 7.63 -4.37
N VAL A 356 14.77 6.42 -4.11
CA VAL A 356 15.08 5.46 -5.17
C VAL A 356 14.88 4.04 -4.64
N ASN A 357 14.29 3.18 -5.45
CA ASN A 357 14.11 1.76 -5.20
C ASN A 357 15.01 1.00 -6.19
N LEU A 358 15.94 0.22 -5.65
CA LEU A 358 16.97 -0.46 -6.43
C LEU A 358 16.88 -1.97 -6.24
N TYR A 359 16.97 -2.69 -7.35
CA TYR A 359 17.39 -4.09 -7.37
C TYR A 359 18.88 -4.13 -7.70
N GLY A 360 19.65 -4.91 -6.94
CA GLY A 360 21.08 -5.11 -7.12
C GLY A 360 21.44 -6.59 -7.27
N SER A 361 22.42 -6.87 -8.11
CA SER A 361 23.00 -8.21 -8.33
C SER A 361 24.45 -8.09 -8.79
N ASP A 362 25.12 -9.21 -9.04
CA ASP A 362 26.45 -9.22 -9.66
C ASP A 362 26.39 -8.99 -11.17
N GLY A 363 25.19 -8.95 -11.77
CA GLY A 363 24.95 -8.71 -13.20
C GLY A 363 25.24 -9.93 -14.08
N GLU A 364 25.35 -11.10 -13.46
CA GLU A 364 25.70 -12.36 -14.13
C GLU A 364 24.50 -12.96 -14.87
N THR A 365 24.79 -13.80 -15.85
CA THR A 365 23.77 -14.74 -16.37
C THR A 365 23.42 -15.77 -15.30
N GLY A 366 22.27 -16.42 -15.45
CA GLY A 366 21.86 -17.52 -14.60
C GLY A 366 20.34 -17.70 -14.62
N PRO A 367 19.81 -18.58 -13.75
CA PRO A 367 18.38 -18.82 -13.67
C PRO A 367 17.59 -17.56 -13.26
N VAL A 368 16.55 -17.23 -14.04
CA VAL A 368 15.63 -16.11 -13.78
C VAL A 368 14.19 -16.53 -14.08
N LEU A 369 13.23 -15.78 -13.52
CA LEU A 369 11.81 -15.92 -13.86
C LEU A 369 11.54 -15.23 -15.19
N LYS A 370 11.22 -16.00 -16.24
CA LYS A 370 10.64 -15.49 -17.48
C LYS A 370 9.13 -15.52 -17.38
N ILE A 371 8.49 -14.36 -17.50
CA ILE A 371 7.05 -14.21 -17.37
C ILE A 371 6.51 -13.59 -18.65
N LYS A 372 5.39 -14.13 -19.15
CA LYS A 372 4.60 -13.52 -20.21
C LYS A 372 3.15 -13.39 -19.78
N ALA A 373 2.50 -12.29 -20.14
CA ALA A 373 1.07 -12.11 -19.92
C ALA A 373 0.47 -11.27 -21.06
N LYS A 374 -0.73 -11.63 -21.52
CA LYS A 374 -1.45 -10.88 -22.55
C LYS A 374 -2.93 -10.76 -22.25
N THR A 375 -3.51 -9.66 -22.73
CA THR A 375 -4.94 -9.34 -22.65
C THR A 375 -5.40 -9.33 -21.19
N ARG A 376 -5.22 -8.20 -20.52
CA ARG A 376 -5.69 -8.02 -19.14
C ARG A 376 -7.21 -8.12 -19.09
N THR A 377 -7.73 -8.98 -18.22
CA THR A 377 -9.17 -9.20 -17.99
C THR A 377 -9.60 -8.75 -16.59
N GLY A 378 -8.66 -8.63 -15.66
CA GLY A 378 -8.92 -8.17 -14.29
C GLY A 378 -8.49 -6.72 -14.02
N VAL A 379 -8.56 -6.34 -12.75
CA VAL A 379 -8.38 -4.94 -12.29
C VAL A 379 -6.95 -4.60 -11.92
N MET A 380 -6.10 -5.59 -11.63
CA MET A 380 -4.72 -5.36 -11.18
C MET A 380 -3.81 -5.06 -12.37
N ASN A 381 -2.90 -4.10 -12.23
CA ASN A 381 -1.83 -3.90 -13.21
C ASN A 381 -0.83 -5.09 -13.18
N PHE A 382 0.14 -5.13 -14.10
CA PHE A 382 1.05 -6.27 -14.23
C PHE A 382 1.90 -6.53 -12.97
N PRO A 383 2.69 -5.56 -12.43
CA PRO A 383 3.41 -5.74 -11.16
C PRO A 383 2.51 -6.03 -9.95
N ASP A 384 1.37 -5.35 -9.83
CA ASP A 384 0.40 -5.51 -8.75
C ASP A 384 -0.14 -6.94 -8.70
N CYS A 385 -0.50 -7.51 -9.86
CA CYS A 385 -0.98 -8.87 -9.96
C CYS A 385 0.06 -9.89 -9.47
N ILE A 386 1.34 -9.68 -9.79
CA ILE A 386 2.44 -10.55 -9.36
C ILE A 386 2.63 -10.46 -7.85
N ARG A 387 2.80 -9.25 -7.29
CA ARG A 387 3.06 -9.11 -5.86
C ARG A 387 1.86 -9.55 -5.01
N SER A 388 0.64 -9.31 -5.48
CA SER A 388 -0.59 -9.69 -4.77
C SER A 388 -0.74 -11.22 -4.75
N GLY A 389 -0.49 -11.90 -5.88
CA GLY A 389 -0.50 -13.37 -5.92
C GLY A 389 0.55 -14.02 -5.02
N LEU A 390 1.76 -13.43 -4.95
CA LEU A 390 2.79 -13.88 -4.01
C LEU A 390 2.36 -13.64 -2.55
N ARG A 391 1.74 -12.49 -2.24
CA ARG A 391 1.24 -12.20 -0.90
C ARG A 391 0.14 -13.17 -0.47
N ASP A 392 -0.75 -13.55 -1.38
CA ASP A 392 -1.85 -14.47 -1.07
C ASP A 392 -1.35 -15.86 -0.67
N VAL A 393 -0.21 -16.29 -1.21
CA VAL A 393 0.40 -17.60 -0.89
C VAL A 393 1.30 -17.54 0.34
N TYR A 394 2.19 -16.54 0.42
CA TYR A 394 3.25 -16.52 1.44
C TYR A 394 2.94 -15.63 2.65
N GLY A 395 1.99 -14.70 2.50
CA GLY A 395 1.53 -13.80 3.55
C GLY A 395 2.62 -12.90 4.14
N ASP A 396 2.31 -12.33 5.29
CA ASP A 396 3.21 -11.47 6.05
C ASP A 396 4.32 -12.29 6.76
N SER A 397 4.18 -13.61 6.88
CA SER A 397 5.15 -14.50 7.51
C SER A 397 6.41 -14.76 6.67
N ARG A 398 6.30 -14.59 5.34
CA ARG A 398 7.40 -14.82 4.41
C ARG A 398 7.36 -13.75 3.31
N PRO A 399 7.71 -12.49 3.63
CA PRO A 399 7.70 -11.41 2.65
C PRO A 399 8.71 -11.69 1.54
N LEU A 400 8.30 -11.45 0.30
CA LEU A 400 9.12 -11.62 -0.89
C LEU A 400 9.38 -10.27 -1.52
N SER A 401 10.55 -10.12 -2.15
CA SER A 401 10.94 -8.88 -2.82
C SER A 401 11.64 -9.25 -4.13
N LEU A 402 11.12 -8.73 -5.23
CA LEU A 402 11.54 -9.06 -6.58
C LEU A 402 11.95 -7.79 -7.32
N GLY A 403 12.87 -7.95 -8.27
CA GLY A 403 13.24 -6.88 -9.17
C GLY A 403 13.74 -7.42 -10.50
N GLY A 404 13.79 -6.52 -11.48
CA GLY A 404 14.28 -6.83 -12.82
C GLY A 404 13.64 -5.92 -13.86
N VAL A 405 13.42 -6.48 -15.04
CA VAL A 405 12.93 -5.75 -16.21
C VAL A 405 11.70 -6.41 -16.81
N PHE A 406 10.76 -5.60 -17.29
CA PHE A 406 9.74 -6.06 -18.21
C PHE A 406 9.62 -5.14 -19.42
N LEU A 407 9.19 -5.72 -20.53
CA LEU A 407 8.86 -5.05 -21.75
C LEU A 407 7.33 -5.02 -21.87
N LEU A 408 6.77 -3.82 -22.02
CA LEU A 408 5.45 -3.65 -22.60
C LEU A 408 5.62 -3.90 -24.11
N GLU A 409 5.28 -5.10 -24.56
CA GLU A 409 5.46 -5.58 -25.95
C GLU A 409 4.40 -5.01 -26.89
N SER A 410 3.16 -4.88 -26.41
CA SER A 410 2.02 -4.36 -27.17
C SER A 410 1.03 -3.62 -26.26
N GLY A 411 0.18 -2.79 -26.85
CA GLY A 411 -0.81 -1.98 -26.13
C GLY A 411 -0.26 -0.65 -25.64
N LYS A 412 -1.00 -0.01 -24.73
CA LYS A 412 -0.72 1.33 -24.23
C LYS A 412 -0.74 1.33 -22.71
N ALA A 413 0.07 2.18 -22.08
CA ALA A 413 0.06 2.34 -20.64
C ALA A 413 0.09 3.81 -20.23
N LYS A 414 -0.46 4.07 -19.05
CA LYS A 414 -0.46 5.37 -18.41
C LYS A 414 0.81 5.53 -17.57
N PHE A 415 1.45 6.68 -17.74
CA PHE A 415 2.65 7.07 -17.03
C PHE A 415 2.48 8.45 -16.40
N HIS A 416 3.31 8.75 -15.41
CA HIS A 416 3.50 10.14 -14.97
C HIS A 416 4.96 10.55 -15.05
N ILE A 417 5.18 11.85 -15.10
CA ILE A 417 6.48 12.49 -14.98
C ILE A 417 6.30 13.67 -14.02
N MET A 418 7.13 13.74 -12.99
CA MET A 418 7.20 14.91 -12.13
C MET A 418 7.75 16.12 -12.92
N PRO A 419 7.02 17.26 -12.96
CA PRO A 419 7.60 18.51 -13.41
C PRO A 419 8.56 19.06 -12.34
N ASP A 420 9.16 20.23 -12.62
CA ASP A 420 10.02 20.88 -11.64
C ASP A 420 9.28 21.19 -10.32
N PHE A 421 10.05 21.37 -9.24
CA PHE A 421 9.48 21.65 -7.93
C PHE A 421 8.62 22.93 -7.97
N PRO A 422 7.49 22.96 -7.23
CA PRO A 422 6.72 24.19 -7.07
C PRO A 422 7.58 25.32 -6.49
N ALA A 423 7.21 26.57 -6.76
CA ALA A 423 7.86 27.71 -6.15
C ALA A 423 7.71 27.69 -4.62
N GLU A 424 8.63 28.35 -3.91
CA GLU A 424 8.70 28.29 -2.43
C GLU A 424 7.40 28.80 -1.76
N ASP A 425 6.72 29.76 -2.37
CA ASP A 425 5.43 30.30 -1.91
C ASP A 425 4.23 29.37 -2.18
N GLN A 426 4.43 28.29 -2.94
CA GLN A 426 3.45 27.24 -3.23
C GLN A 426 3.66 25.98 -2.38
N LEU A 427 4.70 25.95 -1.54
CA LEU A 427 5.02 24.83 -0.66
C LEU A 427 4.66 25.15 0.82
N PRO A 428 4.31 24.14 1.64
CA PRO A 428 4.19 22.72 1.31
C PRO A 428 2.99 22.42 0.40
N PHE A 429 2.99 21.26 -0.27
CA PHE A 429 1.79 20.74 -0.90
C PHE A 429 0.65 20.70 0.13
N ARG A 430 -0.52 21.20 -0.26
CA ARG A 430 -1.72 21.26 0.57
C ARG A 430 -2.18 19.87 0.99
N ASP A 431 -2.19 18.93 0.05
CA ASP A 431 -2.68 17.58 0.23
C ASP A 431 -2.17 16.66 -0.90
N ARG A 432 -2.44 15.36 -0.78
CA ARG A 432 -2.07 14.35 -1.79
C ARG A 432 -2.77 14.58 -3.14
N THR A 433 -3.95 15.17 -3.15
CA THR A 433 -4.70 15.44 -4.39
C THR A 433 -3.97 16.48 -5.23
N GLN A 434 -3.42 17.51 -4.61
CA GLN A 434 -2.60 18.51 -5.32
C GLN A 434 -1.39 17.85 -5.98
N LEU A 435 -0.64 17.02 -5.24
CA LEU A 435 0.50 16.30 -5.79
C LEU A 435 0.05 15.39 -6.94
N GLU A 436 -0.92 14.52 -6.71
CA GLU A 436 -1.27 13.42 -7.61
C GLU A 436 -2.11 13.85 -8.81
N ARG A 437 -2.94 14.90 -8.71
CA ARG A 437 -3.88 15.29 -9.77
C ARG A 437 -3.56 16.62 -10.42
N GLU A 438 -2.91 17.53 -9.71
CA GLU A 438 -2.66 18.91 -10.19
C GLU A 438 -1.21 19.09 -10.65
N TRP A 439 -0.24 18.55 -9.90
CA TRP A 439 1.19 18.74 -10.17
C TRP A 439 1.77 17.69 -11.13
N LEU A 440 1.54 16.39 -10.89
CA LEU A 440 2.05 15.33 -11.76
C LEU A 440 1.54 15.48 -13.22
N VAL A 441 2.44 15.31 -14.19
CA VAL A 441 2.08 15.32 -15.62
C VAL A 441 1.87 13.91 -16.11
N TYR A 442 0.66 13.60 -16.59
CA TYR A 442 0.30 12.26 -17.05
C TYR A 442 0.38 12.12 -18.56
N HIS A 443 0.87 10.98 -19.00
CA HIS A 443 1.00 10.59 -20.40
C HIS A 443 0.45 9.20 -20.64
N VAL A 444 0.07 8.92 -21.88
CA VAL A 444 -0.18 7.56 -22.36
C VAL A 444 0.83 7.28 -23.47
N PHE A 445 1.64 6.24 -23.28
CA PHE A 445 2.59 5.77 -24.29
C PHE A 445 2.19 4.42 -24.82
N GLU A 446 2.51 4.21 -26.09
CA GLU A 446 2.35 2.93 -26.78
C GLU A 446 3.63 2.11 -26.67
N ALA A 447 3.49 0.80 -26.67
CA ALA A 447 4.58 -0.14 -26.81
C ALA A 447 5.43 0.13 -28.09
N PRO A 448 6.72 -0.28 -28.12
CA PRO A 448 7.46 -0.97 -27.07
C PRO A 448 8.04 -0.03 -26.01
N VAL A 449 7.91 -0.41 -24.73
CA VAL A 449 8.46 0.35 -23.60
C VAL A 449 9.17 -0.58 -22.62
N VAL A 450 10.44 -0.32 -22.32
CA VAL A 450 11.26 -1.06 -21.34
C VAL A 450 11.00 -0.48 -19.95
N CYS A 451 10.73 -1.34 -18.97
CA CYS A 451 10.33 -0.97 -17.63
C CYS A 451 11.19 -1.67 -16.59
N LEU A 452 11.85 -0.88 -15.74
CA LEU A 452 12.68 -1.34 -14.64
C LEU A 452 11.85 -1.31 -13.37
N THR A 453 11.77 -2.43 -12.67
CA THR A 453 10.80 -2.60 -11.58
C THR A 453 11.44 -3.17 -10.32
N VAL A 454 10.95 -2.68 -9.19
CA VAL A 454 11.15 -3.25 -7.85
C VAL A 454 9.78 -3.39 -7.21
N MET A 455 9.50 -4.56 -6.62
CA MET A 455 8.22 -4.84 -5.98
C MET A 455 8.38 -5.75 -4.76
N HIS A 456 7.44 -5.61 -3.83
CA HIS A 456 7.40 -6.37 -2.57
C HIS A 456 6.02 -7.01 -2.40
N SER A 457 5.95 -8.24 -1.90
CA SER A 457 4.66 -8.88 -1.59
C SER A 457 4.06 -8.35 -0.28
N ALA A 458 4.89 -8.02 0.72
CA ALA A 458 4.48 -7.51 2.02
C ALA A 458 5.57 -6.65 2.68
N ASP A 459 5.16 -5.80 3.60
CA ASP A 459 6.02 -5.02 4.52
C ASP A 459 5.56 -5.26 5.97
N PRO A 460 5.79 -6.46 6.52
CA PRO A 460 5.37 -6.80 7.88
C PRO A 460 6.19 -6.06 8.94
N GLU A 461 7.41 -5.65 8.62
CA GLU A 461 8.29 -4.93 9.53
C GLU A 461 7.95 -3.44 9.65
N GLY A 462 7.09 -2.91 8.77
CA GLY A 462 6.68 -1.50 8.80
C GLY A 462 7.80 -0.55 8.39
N LEU A 463 8.62 -0.95 7.42
CA LEU A 463 9.74 -0.15 6.91
C LEU A 463 9.29 1.01 6.02
N GLY A 464 7.99 1.05 5.68
CA GLY A 464 7.43 2.01 4.75
C GLY A 464 7.90 1.75 3.33
N LEU A 465 8.00 0.47 2.95
CA LEU A 465 8.48 0.07 1.62
C LEU A 465 7.55 0.58 0.53
N ARG A 466 8.12 1.02 -0.59
CA ARG A 466 7.38 1.30 -1.81
C ARG A 466 6.99 -0.04 -2.47
N MET A 467 5.79 -0.53 -2.16
CA MET A 467 5.31 -1.87 -2.55
C MET A 467 5.45 -2.20 -4.04
N GLU A 468 5.33 -1.21 -4.93
CA GLU A 468 5.78 -1.30 -6.31
C GLU A 468 6.34 0.05 -6.78
N HIS A 469 7.43 0.00 -7.53
CA HIS A 469 8.00 1.17 -8.18
C HIS A 469 8.58 0.77 -9.53
N THR A 470 8.04 1.35 -10.60
CA THR A 470 8.44 1.02 -11.97
C THR A 470 8.65 2.27 -12.79
N HIS A 471 9.88 2.49 -13.27
CA HIS A 471 10.20 3.55 -14.22
C HIS A 471 10.55 2.94 -15.56
N CYS A 472 10.12 3.60 -16.62
CA CYS A 472 10.18 3.07 -17.96
C CYS A 472 10.74 4.07 -18.96
N PHE A 473 11.28 3.55 -20.06
CA PHE A 473 11.78 4.32 -21.19
C PHE A 473 11.59 3.53 -22.49
N GLU A 474 11.39 4.26 -23.59
CA GLU A 474 11.40 3.69 -24.93
C GLU A 474 12.83 3.28 -25.32
N ALA A 475 13.00 2.16 -26.02
CA ALA A 475 14.32 1.70 -26.47
C ALA A 475 15.05 2.70 -27.40
N GLY A 476 14.30 3.59 -28.06
CA GLY A 476 14.84 4.69 -28.88
C GLY A 476 15.08 5.99 -28.11
N ASP A 477 15.00 5.99 -26.78
CA ASP A 477 15.30 7.12 -25.88
C ASP A 477 14.46 8.38 -26.10
N ARG A 478 13.24 8.30 -26.66
CA ARG A 478 12.43 9.51 -26.89
C ARG A 478 11.51 9.84 -25.73
N LYS A 479 10.97 8.82 -25.06
CA LYS A 479 9.89 8.95 -24.07
C LYS A 479 10.11 8.00 -22.89
N GLY A 480 9.51 8.32 -21.76
CA GLY A 480 9.52 7.48 -20.57
C GLY A 480 8.73 8.09 -19.42
N GLY A 481 8.80 7.48 -18.25
CA GLY A 481 8.19 7.97 -17.02
C GLY A 481 7.88 6.87 -16.01
N HIS A 482 7.18 7.23 -14.96
CA HIS A 482 6.70 6.30 -13.93
C HIS A 482 5.43 5.58 -14.38
N TYR A 483 5.48 4.25 -14.46
CA TYR A 483 4.35 3.41 -14.89
C TYR A 483 3.23 3.36 -13.83
N HIS A 484 1.98 3.43 -14.29
CA HIS A 484 0.79 3.21 -13.44
C HIS A 484 0.07 1.90 -13.79
N TYR A 485 -0.43 1.80 -15.02
CA TYR A 485 -1.21 0.65 -15.49
C TYR A 485 -1.36 0.72 -17.02
N ASP A 486 -1.58 -0.42 -17.67
CA ASP A 486 -2.04 -0.44 -19.06
C ASP A 486 -3.45 0.14 -19.20
N VAL A 487 -3.70 0.80 -20.33
CA VAL A 487 -4.99 1.38 -20.66
C VAL A 487 -5.83 0.33 -21.40
N PRO A 488 -7.03 -0.01 -20.90
CA PRO A 488 -7.94 -0.89 -21.64
C PRO A 488 -8.34 -0.26 -22.98
N GLY A 489 -8.30 -1.02 -24.06
CA GLY A 489 -8.64 -0.56 -25.40
C GLY A 489 -8.65 -1.69 -26.43
N ASP A 490 -8.78 -1.33 -27.71
CA ASP A 490 -8.89 -2.29 -28.83
C ASP A 490 -7.58 -3.10 -29.06
N ASP A 491 -6.43 -2.55 -28.66
CA ASP A 491 -5.12 -3.20 -28.78
C ASP A 491 -4.85 -4.11 -27.57
N GLU A 492 -4.62 -5.40 -27.80
CA GLU A 492 -4.30 -6.35 -26.73
C GLU A 492 -2.94 -6.03 -26.10
N VAL A 493 -2.95 -5.71 -24.80
CA VAL A 493 -1.72 -5.49 -24.01
C VAL A 493 -0.90 -6.79 -23.93
N GLY A 494 0.41 -6.67 -24.06
CA GLY A 494 1.35 -7.79 -23.98
C GLY A 494 2.58 -7.44 -23.16
N TYR A 495 3.00 -8.38 -22.31
CA TYR A 495 4.15 -8.25 -21.43
C TYR A 495 5.12 -9.43 -21.60
N GLU A 496 6.42 -9.12 -21.62
CA GLU A 496 7.50 -10.09 -21.41
C GLU A 496 8.43 -9.56 -20.31
N ALA A 497 8.71 -10.37 -19.29
CA ALA A 497 9.52 -9.95 -18.14
C ALA A 497 10.58 -10.97 -17.76
N TYR A 498 11.67 -10.46 -17.20
CA TYR A 498 12.74 -11.19 -16.55
C TYR A 498 12.94 -10.63 -15.14
N PHE A 499 12.62 -11.43 -14.12
CA PHE A 499 12.77 -11.05 -12.72
C PHE A 499 13.61 -12.05 -11.95
N ASN A 500 14.20 -11.56 -10.86
CA ASN A 500 14.84 -12.39 -9.86
C ASN A 500 14.37 -11.97 -8.46
N VAL A 501 14.60 -12.84 -7.48
CA VAL A 501 14.15 -12.66 -6.10
C VAL A 501 15.30 -12.31 -5.18
N ALA A 502 15.12 -11.28 -4.36
CA ALA A 502 16.13 -10.82 -3.43
C ALA A 502 16.16 -11.66 -2.16
N SER A 503 17.37 -11.93 -1.66
CA SER A 503 17.63 -12.59 -0.37
C SER A 503 17.76 -11.59 0.79
N VAL A 504 17.79 -10.30 0.49
CA VAL A 504 17.94 -9.23 1.48
C VAL A 504 17.34 -7.93 0.97
N VAL A 505 16.73 -7.17 1.88
CA VAL A 505 16.23 -5.81 1.66
C VAL A 505 16.99 -4.87 2.59
N TYR A 506 17.53 -3.79 2.02
CA TYR A 506 18.15 -2.68 2.74
C TYR A 506 17.17 -1.52 2.79
N ARG A 507 16.93 -0.99 3.98
CA ARG A 507 16.21 0.28 4.15
C ARG A 507 17.21 1.35 4.52
N ILE A 508 17.38 2.33 3.64
CA ILE A 508 18.39 3.37 3.75
C ILE A 508 17.70 4.72 3.88
N ASP A 509 18.08 5.50 4.87
CA ASP A 509 17.60 6.87 5.08
C ASP A 509 16.05 6.95 5.14
N GLN A 510 15.45 6.13 5.99
CA GLN A 510 14.00 6.09 6.16
C GLN A 510 13.45 7.45 6.66
N PRO A 511 12.41 8.03 6.02
CA PRO A 511 11.77 9.24 6.50
C PRO A 511 11.21 9.04 7.92
N VAL A 512 11.44 10.03 8.79
CA VAL A 512 11.03 10.02 10.20
C VAL A 512 9.59 10.48 10.38
#